data_AF-A0A4R7IXI9-F1
#
_entry.id   AF-A0A4R7IXI9-F1
#
_cell.length_a   1.000
_cell.length_b   1.000
_cell.length_c   1.000
_cell.angle_alpha   90.00
_cell.angle_beta   90.00
_cell.angle_gamma   90.00
#
_symmetry.space_group_name_H-M   'P 1'
#
loop_
_entity.id
_entity.type
_entity.pdbx_description
1 polymer ?
#
loop_
_entity_poly.entity_id
_entity_poly.type
_entity_poly.pdbx_seq_one_letter_code
_entity_poly.pdbx_strand_id
1 'polypeptide(L)'
;MALTKGTVYLTYNSATGKNCVVTVRNSSGAALYMTAEVAVADTYPNSNVQDVGFYTSYAGPVYVNAAGKCVAWGGNIDYSGRWNGRSNCG
;
A
#
# COMPACT_ATOMS: atom_id res chain seq x y z
N MET A 1 -2.38 8.25 2.51
CA MET A 1 -3.85 8.28 2.48
C MET A 1 -4.38 7.94 3.86
N ALA A 2 -5.12 8.85 4.50
CA ALA A 2 -5.67 8.63 5.83
C ALA A 2 -6.87 7.66 5.82
N LEU A 3 -6.93 6.80 6.83
CA LEU A 3 -8.05 5.92 7.20
C LEU A 3 -8.52 6.28 8.61
N THR A 4 -9.70 5.83 9.01
CA THR A 4 -10.20 6.09 10.38
C THR A 4 -9.28 5.51 11.47
N LYS A 5 -8.68 4.33 11.22
CA LYS A 5 -7.86 3.59 12.19
C LYS A 5 -6.36 3.62 11.87
N GLY A 6 -5.93 4.40 10.88
CA GLY A 6 -4.53 4.41 10.46
C GLY A 6 -4.29 5.20 9.18
N THR A 7 -3.17 4.93 8.53
CA THR A 7 -2.77 5.59 7.29
C THR A 7 -2.07 4.59 6.38
N VAL A 8 -2.42 4.64 5.09
CA VAL A 8 -1.67 3.96 4.03
C VAL A 8 -0.60 4.93 3.53
N TYR A 9 0.66 4.54 3.62
CA TYR A 9 1.80 5.31 3.11
C TYR A 9 2.29 4.73 1.79
N LEU A 10 2.67 5.62 0.88
CA LEU A 10 3.40 5.28 -0.33
C LEU A 10 4.72 6.05 -0.29
N THR A 11 5.83 5.36 -0.50
CA THR A 11 7.16 5.96 -0.61
C THR A 11 7.81 5.52 -1.91
N TYR A 12 8.73 6.35 -2.42
CA TYR A 12 9.52 6.07 -3.61
C TYR A 12 11.00 6.19 -3.29
N ASN A 13 11.80 5.22 -3.74
CA ASN A 13 13.25 5.24 -3.65
C ASN A 13 13.84 5.42 -5.05
N SER A 14 14.33 6.63 -5.34
CA SER A 14 14.91 7.00 -6.64
C SER A 14 16.19 6.26 -7.00
N ALA A 15 16.97 5.80 -6.01
CA ALA A 15 18.19 5.03 -6.26
C ALA A 15 17.90 3.61 -6.77
N THR A 16 16.70 3.08 -6.50
CA THR A 16 16.30 1.72 -6.91
C THR A 16 15.10 1.68 -7.87
N GLY A 17 14.42 2.82 -8.09
CA GLY A 17 13.22 2.87 -8.92
C GLY A 17 12.00 2.16 -8.31
N LYS A 18 11.98 1.98 -6.99
CA LYS A 18 10.94 1.21 -6.28
C LYS A 18 9.94 2.10 -5.58
N ASN A 19 8.66 1.79 -5.80
CA ASN A 19 7.56 2.27 -4.97
C ASN A 19 7.27 1.23 -3.88
N CYS A 20 6.93 1.70 -2.68
CA CYS A 20 6.70 0.90 -1.48
C CYS A 20 5.42 1.34 -0.78
N VAL A 21 4.55 0.38 -0.42
CA VAL A 21 3.32 0.64 0.34
C VAL A 21 3.35 -0.05 1.68
N VAL A 22 2.93 0.67 2.71
CA VAL A 22 2.73 0.16 4.07
C VAL A 22 1.45 0.76 4.65
N THR A 23 0.64 -0.07 5.29
CA THR A 23 -0.57 0.36 5.99
C THR A 23 -0.33 0.28 7.49
N VAL A 24 -0.38 1.43 8.17
CA VAL A 24 0.01 1.55 9.59
C VAL A 24 -1.18 2.00 10.42
N ARG A 25 -1.43 1.34 11.55
CA ARG A 25 -2.47 1.74 12.50
C ARG A 25 -2.10 3.01 13.27
N ASN A 26 -3.10 3.78 13.68
CA ASN A 26 -2.91 4.91 14.60
C ASN A 26 -2.45 4.45 15.99
N SER A 27 -2.91 3.27 16.41
CA SER A 27 -2.54 2.63 17.67
C SER A 27 -2.53 1.11 17.54
N SER A 28 -1.62 0.46 18.26
CA SER A 28 -1.55 -1.01 18.33
C SER A 28 -2.65 -1.59 19.22
N GLY A 29 -2.88 -2.90 19.12
CA GLY A 29 -3.86 -3.62 19.94
C GLY A 29 -4.14 -5.02 19.40
N ALA A 30 -5.35 -5.54 19.67
CA ALA A 30 -5.82 -6.79 19.07
C ALA A 30 -5.68 -6.75 17.54
N ALA A 31 -5.33 -7.89 16.95
CA ALA A 31 -5.08 -7.99 15.52
C ALA A 31 -6.35 -7.64 14.73
N LEU A 32 -6.22 -6.76 13.75
CA LEU A 32 -7.30 -6.36 12.85
C LEU A 32 -6.96 -6.81 11.43
N TYR A 33 -8.00 -7.09 10.64
CA TYR A 33 -7.81 -7.32 9.21
C TYR A 33 -7.17 -6.08 8.58
N MET A 34 -6.04 -6.25 7.90
CA MET A 34 -5.34 -5.15 7.24
C MET A 34 -4.78 -5.61 5.89
N THR A 35 -4.69 -4.66 4.97
CA THR A 35 -4.05 -4.86 3.67
C THR A 35 -3.10 -3.73 3.32
N ALA A 36 -2.03 -4.05 2.60
CA ALA A 36 -1.18 -3.11 1.89
C ALA A 36 -1.00 -3.63 0.46
N GLU A 37 -1.24 -2.79 -0.54
CA GLU A 37 -1.27 -3.21 -1.94
C GLU A 37 -0.62 -2.17 -2.84
N VAL A 38 0.18 -2.64 -3.80
CA VAL A 38 0.82 -1.81 -4.81
C VAL A 38 0.98 -2.56 -6.13
N ALA A 39 0.78 -1.85 -7.24
CA ALA A 39 0.94 -2.37 -8.59
C ALA A 39 1.47 -1.27 -9.52
N VAL A 40 2.09 -1.66 -10.63
CA VAL A 40 2.21 -0.74 -11.78
C VAL A 40 0.80 -0.53 -12.34
N ALA A 41 0.38 0.73 -12.52
CA ALA A 41 -1.01 1.07 -12.82
C ALA A 41 -1.52 0.42 -14.11
N ASP A 42 -0.67 0.37 -15.14
CA ASP A 42 -1.05 -0.15 -16.47
C ASP A 42 -1.19 -1.68 -16.51
N THR A 43 -0.69 -2.38 -15.48
CA THR A 43 -0.74 -3.84 -15.38
C THR A 43 -1.60 -4.31 -14.20
N TYR A 44 -2.31 -3.39 -13.55
CA TYR A 44 -3.30 -3.69 -12.52
C TYR A 44 -4.59 -4.27 -13.13
N PRO A 45 -5.27 -5.24 -12.50
CA PRO A 45 -4.92 -5.93 -11.24
C PRO A 45 -3.98 -7.13 -11.41
N ASN A 46 -3.61 -7.48 -12.64
CA ASN A 46 -2.92 -8.74 -12.97
C ASN A 46 -1.51 -8.90 -12.36
N SER A 47 -0.94 -7.85 -11.78
CA SER A 47 0.43 -7.82 -11.26
C SER A 47 0.55 -7.10 -9.92
N ASN A 48 -0.55 -7.00 -9.17
CA ASN A 48 -0.52 -6.39 -7.86
C ASN A 48 0.31 -7.24 -6.87
N VAL A 49 1.08 -6.55 -6.04
CA VAL A 49 1.74 -7.13 -4.87
C VAL A 49 0.95 -6.67 -3.66
N GLN A 50 0.50 -7.63 -2.86
CA GLN A 50 -0.30 -7.34 -1.68
C GLN A 50 0.19 -8.14 -0.47
N ASP A 51 0.04 -7.53 0.69
CA ASP A 51 0.12 -8.17 1.99
C ASP A 51 -1.26 -8.05 2.64
N VAL A 52 -1.84 -9.20 3.04
CA VAL A 52 -3.20 -9.33 3.55
C VAL A 52 -3.19 -10.26 4.75
N GLY A 53 -3.72 -9.80 5.88
CA GLY A 53 -3.74 -10.61 7.10
C GLY A 53 -4.30 -9.87 8.29
N PHE A 54 -4.20 -10.51 9.46
CA PHE A 54 -4.57 -9.89 10.74
C PHE A 54 -3.31 -9.38 11.44
N TYR A 55 -3.24 -8.06 11.63
CA TYR A 55 -2.04 -7.39 12.12
C TYR A 55 -2.32 -6.52 13.35
N THR A 56 -1.35 -6.46 14.26
CA THR A 56 -1.44 -5.64 15.49
C THR A 56 -1.01 -4.20 15.25
N SER A 57 -0.14 -3.94 14.27
CA SER A 57 0.48 -2.62 14.04
C SER A 57 0.49 -2.19 12.57
N TYR A 58 0.98 -3.03 11.64
CA TYR A 58 1.11 -2.67 10.22
C TYR A 58 1.01 -3.88 9.30
N ALA A 59 0.61 -3.65 8.05
CA ALA A 59 0.69 -4.57 6.91
C ALA A 59 1.64 -3.98 5.85
N GLY A 60 2.40 -4.82 5.15
CA GLY A 60 3.54 -4.44 4.31
C GLY A 60 4.87 -4.43 5.07
N PRO A 61 5.95 -3.87 4.50
CA PRO A 61 5.99 -3.16 3.23
C PRO A 61 5.93 -4.10 2.01
N VAL A 62 5.16 -3.69 0.99
CA VAL A 62 5.13 -4.33 -0.33
C VAL A 62 5.70 -3.39 -1.40
N TYR A 63 6.34 -3.95 -2.42
CA TYR A 63 7.14 -3.17 -3.38
C TYR A 63 6.84 -3.51 -4.83
N VAL A 64 6.97 -2.51 -5.71
CA VAL A 64 7.05 -2.70 -7.16
C VAL A 64 8.16 -1.86 -7.75
N ASN A 65 8.82 -2.39 -8.79
CA ASN A 65 9.70 -1.61 -9.64
C ASN A 65 8.84 -0.81 -10.63
N ALA A 66 8.88 0.51 -10.54
CA ALA A 66 7.99 1.39 -11.30
C ALA A 66 8.65 2.69 -11.75
N ALA A 67 9.99 2.73 -11.88
CA ALA A 67 10.69 3.84 -12.51
C ALA A 67 10.09 4.15 -13.89
N GLY A 68 9.78 5.43 -14.14
CA GLY A 68 9.13 5.90 -15.36
C GLY A 68 7.67 5.48 -15.53
N LYS A 69 7.03 4.90 -14.51
CA LYS A 69 5.65 4.38 -14.56
C LYS A 69 4.81 4.93 -13.42
N CYS A 70 3.49 4.99 -13.62
CA CYS A 70 2.56 5.26 -12.53
C CYS A 70 2.30 3.99 -11.71
N VAL A 71 1.98 4.16 -10.44
CA VAL A 71 1.53 3.07 -9.56
C VAL A 71 0.08 3.24 -9.13
N ALA A 72 -0.59 2.10 -8.98
CA ALA A 72 -1.86 1.95 -8.30
C ALA A 72 -1.61 1.33 -6.93
N TRP A 73 -2.25 1.84 -5.88
CA TRP A 73 -1.95 1.43 -4.51
C TRP A 73 -3.08 1.71 -3.54
N GLY A 74 -3.06 0.99 -2.42
CA GLY A 74 -4.00 1.21 -1.36
C GLY A 74 -3.77 0.30 -0.17
N GLY A 75 -4.76 0.31 0.71
CA GLY A 75 -4.73 -0.47 1.92
C GLY A 75 -6.03 -0.36 2.69
N ASN A 76 -6.20 -1.30 3.60
CA ASN A 76 -7.38 -1.47 4.42
C ASN A 76 -6.99 -1.64 5.88
N ILE A 77 -7.79 -1.11 6.79
CA ILE A 77 -7.76 -1.46 8.22
C ILE A 77 -9.19 -1.68 8.67
N ASP A 78 -9.50 -2.90 9.10
CA ASP A 78 -10.78 -3.31 9.63
C ASP A 78 -11.94 -2.92 8.71
N TYR A 79 -11.83 -3.35 7.45
CA TYR A 79 -12.77 -3.08 6.36
C TYR A 79 -12.87 -1.60 5.93
N SER A 80 -12.13 -0.68 6.57
CA SER A 80 -11.96 0.70 6.13
C SER A 80 -10.81 0.81 5.12
N GLY A 81 -11.14 0.91 3.83
CA GLY A 81 -10.18 0.94 2.73
C GLY A 81 -10.09 2.27 2.00
N ARG A 82 -8.91 2.54 1.41
CA ARG A 82 -8.69 3.59 0.41
C ARG A 82 -7.80 3.06 -0.70
N TRP A 83 -8.06 3.54 -1.91
CA TRP A 83 -7.37 3.15 -3.13
C TRP A 83 -7.05 4.39 -3.96
N ASN A 84 -5.87 4.40 -4.57
CA ASN A 84 -5.49 5.35 -5.60
C ASN A 84 -5.06 4.56 -6.84
N GLY A 85 -5.84 4.67 -7.92
CA GLY A 85 -5.62 3.88 -9.13
C GLY A 85 -4.46 4.36 -10.00
N ARG A 86 -3.93 5.57 -9.78
CA ARG A 86 -2.86 6.13 -10.61
C ARG A 86 -2.21 7.34 -9.94
N SER A 87 -0.98 7.17 -9.46
CA SER A 87 -0.17 8.28 -8.90
C SER A 87 1.32 7.96 -8.97
N ASN A 88 2.16 8.90 -8.51
CA ASN A 88 3.62 8.76 -8.43
C ASN A 88 4.21 8.26 -9.76
N CYS A 89 3.85 8.98 -10.82
CA CYS A 89 4.31 8.73 -12.17
C CYS A 89 5.68 9.38 -12.37
N GLY A 90 6.76 8.60 -12.42
CA GLY A 90 8.12 9.13 -12.62
C GLY A 90 9.21 8.16 -12.22
#